data_AF-A0A2Z2K967-F1
#
_entry.id   AF-A0A2Z2K967-F1
#
_cell.length_a   1.000
_cell.length_b   1.000
_cell.length_c   1.000
_cell.angle_alpha   90.00
_cell.angle_beta   90.00
_cell.angle_gamma   90.00
#
_symmetry.space_group_name_H-M   'P 1'
#
loop_
_entity.id
_entity.type
_entity.pdbx_description
1 polymer ?
#
loop_
_entity_poly.entity_id
_entity_poly.type
_entity_poly.pdbx_seq_one_letter_code
_entity_poly.pdbx_strand_id
1 'polypeptide(L)'
;MPYVTYRGKNASLRLYSIRFEPAKLVLVEDSVVLEKLRDHPDFEVKVEKLIPLEDLSVVQLKDKAKAAGIEGFADLKKPELIAALKALEGGGVPYADNDTP
;
A
#
# COMPACT_ATOMS: atom_id res chain seq x y z
N MET A 1 7.70 -9.84 -1.66
CA MET A 1 6.50 -10.67 -1.46
C MET A 1 5.38 -10.07 -2.30
N PRO A 2 4.89 -10.77 -3.33
CA PRO A 2 3.93 -10.24 -4.28
C PRO A 2 2.50 -10.27 -3.73
N TYR A 3 1.74 -9.24 -4.03
CA TYR A 3 0.34 -9.09 -3.64
C TYR A 3 -0.53 -9.10 -4.88
N VAL A 4 -1.72 -9.63 -4.76
CA VAL A 4 -2.69 -9.67 -5.85
C VAL A 4 -3.90 -8.85 -5.47
N THR A 5 -4.33 -7.97 -6.37
CA THR A 5 -5.57 -7.21 -6.28
C THR A 5 -6.56 -7.75 -7.28
N TYR A 6 -7.77 -8.07 -6.83
CA TYR A 6 -8.87 -8.40 -7.73
C TYR A 6 -9.57 -7.13 -8.20
N ARG A 7 -9.70 -7.00 -9.53
CA ARG A 7 -10.32 -5.86 -10.22
C ARG A 7 -11.65 -6.21 -10.87
N GLY A 8 -12.14 -7.44 -10.69
CA GLY A 8 -13.43 -7.84 -11.24
C GLY A 8 -14.59 -7.14 -10.53
N LYS A 9 -15.76 -7.16 -11.19
CA LYS A 9 -16.97 -6.46 -10.74
C LYS A 9 -17.74 -7.18 -9.61
N ASN A 10 -17.32 -8.39 -9.24
CA ASN A 10 -17.98 -9.18 -8.20
C ASN A 10 -17.56 -8.72 -6.80
N ALA A 11 -18.48 -8.84 -5.84
CA ALA A 11 -18.21 -8.49 -4.44
C ALA A 11 -17.08 -9.33 -3.81
N SER A 12 -16.90 -10.56 -4.27
CA SER A 12 -15.70 -11.36 -3.98
C SER A 12 -15.60 -12.51 -4.98
N LEU A 13 -14.39 -12.97 -5.26
CA LEU A 13 -14.12 -14.15 -6.07
C LEU A 13 -13.27 -15.12 -5.27
N ARG A 14 -13.66 -16.40 -5.20
CA ARG A 14 -12.85 -17.44 -4.56
C ARG A 14 -12.14 -18.26 -5.63
N LEU A 15 -10.82 -18.23 -5.64
CA LEU A 15 -9.98 -18.96 -6.60
C LEU A 15 -8.78 -19.55 -5.86
N TYR A 16 -8.38 -20.78 -6.21
CA TYR A 16 -7.27 -21.50 -5.53
C TYR A 16 -7.43 -21.58 -4.00
N SER A 17 -8.69 -21.71 -3.53
CA SER A 17 -9.08 -21.64 -2.10
C SER A 17 -8.85 -20.28 -1.41
N ILE A 18 -8.34 -19.28 -2.13
CA ILE A 18 -8.13 -17.92 -1.65
C ILE A 18 -9.36 -17.07 -2.00
N ARG A 19 -9.83 -16.26 -1.06
CA ARG A 19 -10.89 -15.29 -1.31
C ARG A 19 -10.27 -13.95 -1.68
N PHE A 20 -10.62 -13.46 -2.85
CA PHE A 20 -10.24 -12.15 -3.35
C PHE A 20 -11.42 -11.20 -3.24
N GLU A 21 -11.16 -10.03 -2.68
CA GLU A 21 -12.14 -8.96 -2.53
C GLU A 21 -11.65 -7.76 -3.35
N PRO A 22 -12.56 -7.07 -4.07
CA PRO A 22 -12.19 -5.86 -4.79
C PRO A 22 -11.64 -4.82 -3.81
N ALA A 23 -10.62 -4.08 -4.23
CA ALA A 23 -9.88 -3.11 -3.42
C ALA A 23 -9.08 -3.68 -2.22
N LYS A 24 -9.01 -5.02 -2.07
CA LYS A 24 -8.20 -5.65 -1.00
C LYS A 24 -6.96 -6.31 -1.58
N LEU A 25 -5.82 -6.09 -0.92
CA LEU A 25 -4.54 -6.72 -1.26
C LEU A 25 -4.48 -8.09 -0.61
N VAL A 26 -4.36 -9.13 -1.42
CA VAL A 26 -4.20 -10.51 -0.95
C VAL A 26 -2.75 -10.92 -1.15
N LEU A 27 -2.08 -11.32 -0.05
CA LEU A 27 -0.75 -11.92 -0.14
C LEU A 27 -0.90 -13.32 -0.74
N VAL A 28 -0.22 -13.57 -1.85
CA VAL A 28 -0.15 -14.88 -2.47
C VAL A 28 1.32 -15.28 -2.44
N GLU A 29 1.64 -16.31 -1.66
CA GLU A 29 3.02 -16.81 -1.54
C GLU A 29 3.34 -17.86 -2.61
N ASP A 30 2.31 -18.49 -3.17
CA ASP A 30 2.44 -19.53 -4.18
C ASP A 30 2.71 -18.95 -5.57
N SER A 31 3.91 -19.23 -6.09
CA SER A 31 4.39 -18.73 -7.38
C SER A 31 3.56 -19.23 -8.57
N VAL A 32 3.06 -20.46 -8.51
CA VAL A 32 2.23 -21.04 -9.58
C VAL A 32 0.87 -20.32 -9.63
N VAL A 33 0.28 -20.07 -8.46
CA VAL A 33 -0.97 -19.30 -8.35
C VAL A 33 -0.77 -17.87 -8.86
N LEU A 34 0.34 -17.20 -8.50
CA LEU A 34 0.69 -15.88 -9.04
C LEU A 34 0.77 -15.88 -10.56
N GLU A 35 1.41 -16.89 -11.16
CA GLU A 35 1.52 -17.01 -12.61
C GLU A 35 0.17 -17.20 -13.29
N LYS A 36 -0.77 -17.88 -12.64
CA LYS A 36 -2.13 -17.99 -13.15
C LYS A 36 -2.94 -16.69 -12.98
N LEU A 37 -2.71 -15.96 -11.89
CA LEU A 37 -3.41 -14.71 -11.61
C LEU A 37 -2.90 -13.56 -12.51
N ARG A 38 -1.60 -13.52 -12.86
CA ARG A 38 -1.07 -12.52 -13.83
C ARG A 38 -1.64 -12.70 -15.23
N ASP A 39 -2.03 -13.91 -15.61
CA ASP A 39 -2.61 -14.22 -16.91
C ASP A 39 -4.10 -13.86 -16.96
N HIS A 40 -4.72 -13.62 -15.80
CA HIS A 40 -6.14 -13.38 -15.67
C HIS A 40 -6.45 -11.87 -15.72
N PRO A 41 -7.32 -11.40 -16.63
CA PRO A 41 -7.57 -9.96 -16.85
C PRO A 41 -8.22 -9.26 -15.64
N ASP A 42 -8.95 -10.02 -14.82
CA ASP A 42 -9.57 -9.52 -13.58
C ASP A 42 -8.60 -9.39 -12.39
N PHE A 43 -7.32 -9.70 -12.55
CA PHE A 43 -6.34 -9.69 -11.47
C PHE A 43 -5.11 -8.85 -11.81
N GLU A 44 -4.67 -8.08 -10.82
CA GLU A 44 -3.47 -7.25 -10.90
C GLU A 44 -2.46 -7.77 -9.87
N VAL A 45 -1.39 -8.41 -10.35
CA VAL A 45 -0.30 -8.91 -9.52
C VAL A 45 0.72 -7.78 -9.34
N LYS A 46 0.82 -7.24 -8.12
CA LYS A 46 1.82 -6.23 -7.73
C LYS A 46 2.96 -6.92 -6.99
N VAL A 47 4.11 -7.03 -7.66
CA VAL A 47 5.32 -7.62 -7.08
C VAL A 47 5.93 -6.70 -6.02
N GLU A 48 5.73 -5.39 -6.16
CA GLU A 48 6.14 -4.38 -5.19
C GLU A 48 4.95 -3.94 -4.35
N LYS A 49 5.09 -4.15 -3.04
CA LYS A 49 4.09 -3.79 -2.05
C LYS A 49 4.09 -2.27 -1.87
N LEU A 50 3.47 -1.53 -2.79
CA LEU A 50 2.94 -0.20 -2.49
C LEU A 50 1.73 -0.40 -1.57
N ILE A 51 1.97 -0.78 -0.31
CA ILE A 51 0.93 -0.55 0.71
C ILE A 51 0.73 0.95 0.72
N PRO A 52 -0.48 1.47 0.46
CA PRO A 52 -0.74 2.84 0.78
C PRO A 52 -0.42 3.00 2.27
N LEU A 53 0.42 3.97 2.59
CA LEU A 53 0.86 4.28 3.95
C LEU A 53 -0.36 4.43 4.90
N GLU A 54 -1.52 4.77 4.35
CA GLU A 54 -2.84 4.84 5.00
C GLU A 54 -3.25 3.56 5.74
N ASP A 55 -2.90 2.40 5.20
CA ASP A 55 -3.22 1.08 5.75
C ASP A 55 -2.22 0.64 6.84
N LEU A 56 -1.06 1.29 6.92
CA LEU A 56 -0.05 1.00 7.94
C LEU A 56 -0.47 1.58 9.31
N SER A 57 -0.15 0.84 10.37
CA SER A 57 -0.35 1.33 11.75
C SER A 57 0.64 2.47 12.07
N VAL A 58 0.28 3.35 13.02
CA VAL A 58 1.13 4.49 13.45
C VAL A 58 2.54 4.01 13.82
N VAL A 59 2.67 2.86 14.47
CA VAL A 59 3.97 2.29 14.85
C VAL A 59 4.81 1.94 13.62
N GLN A 60 4.20 1.32 12.61
CA GLN A 60 4.86 0.97 11.34
C GLN A 60 5.22 2.21 10.53
N LEU A 61 4.35 3.23 10.55
CA LEU A 61 4.60 4.51 9.92
C LEU A 61 5.75 5.26 10.60
N LYS A 62 5.83 5.22 11.93
CA LYS A 62 6.97 5.79 12.67
C LYS A 62 8.27 5.05 12.35
N ASP A 63 8.23 3.73 12.25
CA ASP A 63 9.40 2.92 11.90
C ASP A 63 9.90 3.23 10.48
N LYS A 64 8.96 3.30 9.51
CA LYS A 64 9.26 3.76 8.15
C LYS A 64 9.79 5.19 8.13
N ALA A 65 9.20 6.10 8.90
CA ALA A 65 9.61 7.52 8.96
C ALA A 65 11.00 7.66 9.56
N LYS A 66 11.34 6.85 10.57
CA LYS A 66 12.67 6.74 11.13
C LYS A 66 13.67 6.19 10.11
N ALA A 67 13.31 5.12 9.39
CA ALA A 67 14.14 4.54 8.33
C ALA A 67 14.36 5.52 7.16
N ALA A 68 13.37 6.38 6.90
CA ALA A 68 13.42 7.47 5.93
C ALA A 68 14.19 8.72 6.42
N GLY A 69 14.54 8.80 7.71
CA GLY A 69 15.23 9.96 8.28
C GLY A 69 14.34 11.19 8.48
N ILE A 70 13.02 11.02 8.65
CA ILE A 70 12.07 12.12 8.88
C ILE A 70 12.23 12.62 10.32
N GLU A 71 12.73 13.84 10.51
CA GLU A 71 12.81 14.46 11.84
C GLU A 71 11.42 14.86 12.35
N GLY A 72 11.18 14.72 13.66
CA GLY A 72 9.88 15.02 14.27
C GLY A 72 8.81 13.93 14.11
N PHE A 73 9.10 12.80 13.44
CA PHE A 73 8.16 11.69 13.24
C PHE A 73 7.52 11.13 14.53
N ALA A 74 8.17 11.31 15.68
CA ALA A 74 7.66 10.89 16.96
C ALA A 74 6.42 11.70 17.41
N ASP A 75 6.35 12.99 17.07
CA ASP A 75 5.26 13.91 17.37
C ASP A 75 4.16 13.92 16.29
N LEU A 76 4.46 13.40 15.09
CA LEU A 76 3.52 13.36 13.98
C LEU A 76 2.39 12.34 14.19
N LYS A 77 1.17 12.73 13.79
CA LYS A 77 -0.02 11.86 13.78
C LYS A 77 -0.02 10.92 12.56
N LYS A 78 -0.89 9.90 12.57
CA LYS A 78 -1.04 8.95 11.46
C LYS A 78 -1.07 9.62 10.07
N PRO A 79 -1.94 10.62 9.79
CA PRO A 79 -1.98 11.28 8.48
C PRO A 79 -0.69 12.06 8.14
N GLU A 80 -0.07 12.70 9.13
CA GLU A 80 1.17 13.48 8.97
C GLU A 80 2.35 12.57 8.58
N LEU A 81 2.48 11.42 9.25
CA LEU A 81 3.50 10.42 8.92
C LEU A 81 3.32 9.87 7.51
N ILE A 82 2.06 9.63 7.11
CA ILE A 82 1.72 9.19 5.76
C ILE A 82 2.12 10.25 4.73
N ALA A 83 1.77 11.52 4.97
CA ALA A 83 2.10 12.61 4.08
C ALA A 83 3.62 12.77 3.91
N ALA A 84 4.36 12.76 5.02
CA ALA A 84 5.82 12.89 5.01
C ALA A 84 6.51 11.71 4.30
N LEU A 85 6.04 10.48 4.53
CA LEU A 85 6.56 9.29 3.85
C LEU A 85 6.21 9.27 2.36
N LYS A 86 5.02 9.73 1.99
CA LYS A 86 4.58 9.82 0.58
C LYS A 86 5.34 10.91 -0.17
N ALA A 87 5.65 12.03 0.48
CA ALA A 87 6.50 13.08 -0.07
C ALA A 87 7.92 12.60 -0.35
N LEU A 88 8.41 11.66 0.46
CA LEU A 88 9.74 11.06 0.31
C LEU A 88 9.79 9.96 -0.76
N GLU A 89 8.83 9.03 -0.78
CA GLU A 89 8.75 7.97 -1.81
C GLU A 89 8.33 8.51 -3.20
N GLY A 90 7.59 9.62 -3.26
CA GLY A 90 7.05 10.19 -4.49
C GLY A 90 7.98 11.12 -5.26
N GLY A 91 9.20 11.40 -4.76
CA GLY A 91 10.13 12.31 -5.43
C GLY A 91 9.60 13.75 -5.49
N GLY A 92 9.58 14.42 -4.33
CA GLY A 92 9.70 15.88 -4.21
C GLY A 92 8.65 16.74 -4.92
N VAL A 93 7.59 17.11 -4.20
CA VAL A 93 7.08 18.49 -4.23
C VAL A 93 6.63 18.88 -2.81
N PRO A 94 7.10 20.01 -2.27
CA PRO A 94 6.68 20.51 -0.95
C PRO A 94 5.27 21.07 -1.07
N TYR A 95 4.29 20.44 -0.44
CA TYR A 95 3.05 21.14 -0.13
C TYR A 95 3.32 22.07 1.06
N ALA A 96 3.78 23.27 0.72
CA ALA A 96 3.68 24.43 1.57
C ALA A 96 2.22 24.91 1.53
N ASP A 97 1.34 24.31 2.34
CA ASP A 97 0.09 24.97 2.69
C ASP A 97 0.37 25.87 3.90
N ASN A 98 0.91 27.05 3.60
CA ASN A 98 0.61 28.24 4.40
C ASN A 98 -0.78 28.69 3.98
N ASP A 99 -1.81 28.37 4.75
CA ASP A 99 -3.02 29.19 4.78
C ASP A 99 -3.38 29.45 6.25
N THR A 100 -2.80 30.53 6.75
CA THR A 100 -3.34 31.30 7.88
C THR A 100 -4.01 32.51 7.26
N PRO A 101 -5.31 32.71 7.50
CA PRO A 101 -5.76 34.01 7.97
C PRO A 101 -6.45 33.97 9.34
#